data_AF-A0A4P9JLD7-F1
#
_entry.id   AF-A0A4P9JLD7-F1
#
_cell.length_a   1.000
_cell.length_b   1.000
_cell.length_c   1.000
_cell.angle_alpha   90.00
_cell.angle_beta   90.00
_cell.angle_gamma   90.00
#
_symmetry.space_group_name_H-M   'P 1'
#
loop_
_entity.id
_entity.type
_entity.pdbx_description
1 polymer ?
#
loop_
_entity_poly.entity_id
_entity_poly.type
_entity_poly.pdbx_seq_one_letter_code
_entity_poly.pdbx_strand_id
1 'polypeptide(L)'
;MWYGIIYYICFFFFLFIIIIYFLRLFYINTLFSVNNVLFYFNILLSFFTFFTFLLLITIYFSFEIFFNYLYNFNYNYYYINFYDNNLNYYSTINGNLNLIYVYYFPFIYIFILITILAILFCLAYNINEIISFTFYCFFILIAGSALFYTDSLIIFFFAYEMLLIPSFFILYKFAKTRRCVEAAYLMFFWTQFGALFLLFSFLYIFLLTHSLSFNVLINFNFSLFEINFLFICWIIGFGVKLPIWPFYGWLPKAHVEASTNFSIFLSGVLVKFAFFGLLKCLITVQLEPTFYYIYPFLVIGITDAVFKLFYQIDLKKLVAYSTVIEMHWLTICIISGQSCLLLANFCMLISHALLSTNSFLLVDAINRRFKTRLITEITGINFLCPKLFLVSLINCLVFLGFPGSIFFIAEFLFFSFFFDLFPLLAIFLIFLLYLFGPIFFFRNWFNALFGLSNNVNKTIPIDLNSKELILYGGIIGLMFWLGFTWQMFLI
;
A
#
# COMPACT_ATOMS: atom_id res chain seq x y z
N MET A 1 6.68 22.44 12.19
CA MET A 1 7.60 21.38 12.61
C MET A 1 7.32 20.81 14.00
N TRP A 2 7.25 21.60 15.08
CA TRP A 2 7.05 21.08 16.47
C TRP A 2 5.74 20.29 16.68
N TYR A 3 4.63 20.77 16.11
CA TYR A 3 3.35 20.05 16.16
C TYR A 3 3.40 18.70 15.44
N GLY A 4 4.09 18.62 14.30
CA GLY A 4 4.37 17.38 13.58
C GLY A 4 4.91 16.29 14.49
N ILE A 5 5.99 16.61 15.19
CA ILE A 5 6.71 15.69 16.08
C ILE A 5 5.87 15.26 17.28
N ILE A 6 5.11 16.18 17.88
CA ILE A 6 4.22 15.88 19.01
C ILE A 6 3.10 14.94 18.56
N TYR A 7 2.48 15.19 17.40
CA TYR A 7 1.48 14.29 16.84
C TYR A 7 2.08 12.94 16.41
N TYR A 8 3.34 12.91 15.94
CA TYR A 8 4.08 11.67 15.69
C TYR A 8 4.25 10.86 16.98
N ILE A 9 4.73 11.48 18.06
CA ILE A 9 4.88 10.83 19.37
C ILE A 9 3.51 10.36 19.88
N CYS A 10 2.45 11.16 19.73
CA CYS A 10 1.09 10.77 20.09
C CYS A 10 0.59 9.60 19.25
N PHE A 11 0.82 9.57 17.93
CA PHE A 11 0.44 8.46 17.06
C PHE A 11 1.14 7.16 17.47
N PHE A 12 2.45 7.22 17.76
CA PHE A 12 3.21 6.07 18.28
C PHE A 12 2.72 5.61 19.65
N PHE A 13 2.42 6.54 20.55
CA PHE A 13 1.87 6.25 21.87
C PHE A 13 0.48 5.59 21.77
N PHE A 14 -0.36 6.07 20.86
CA PHE A 14 -1.66 5.45 20.57
C PHE A 14 -1.52 4.04 19.99
N LEU A 15 -0.63 3.84 19.02
CA LEU A 15 -0.33 2.53 18.45
C LEU A 15 0.16 1.54 19.52
N PHE A 16 1.05 2.01 20.39
CA PHE A 16 1.57 1.23 21.51
C PHE A 16 0.49 0.86 22.53
N ILE A 17 -0.39 1.79 22.90
CA ILE A 17 -1.54 1.53 23.79
C ILE A 17 -2.51 0.54 23.17
N ILE A 18 -2.83 0.69 21.88
CA ILE A 18 -3.75 -0.20 21.16
C ILE A 18 -3.19 -1.62 21.18
N ILE A 19 -1.89 -1.79 20.94
CA ILE A 19 -1.23 -3.11 20.97
C ILE A 19 -1.25 -3.72 22.38
N ILE A 20 -0.92 -2.94 23.42
CA ILE A 20 -0.99 -3.41 24.82
C ILE A 20 -2.41 -3.82 25.21
N TYR A 21 -3.41 -3.03 24.78
CA TYR A 21 -4.81 -3.32 25.05
C TYR A 21 -5.26 -4.64 24.40
N PHE A 22 -4.84 -4.90 23.16
CA PHE A 22 -5.11 -6.17 22.48
C PHE A 22 -4.37 -7.37 23.08
N LEU A 23 -3.14 -7.19 23.57
CA LEU A 23 -2.40 -8.22 24.30
C LEU A 23 -3.09 -8.58 25.63
N ARG A 24 -3.63 -7.59 26.35
CA ARG A 24 -4.39 -7.82 27.58
C ARG A 24 -5.71 -8.53 27.32
N LEU A 25 -6.42 -8.19 26.24
CA LEU A 25 -7.63 -8.91 25.80
C LEU A 25 -7.34 -10.36 25.40
N PHE A 26 -6.14 -10.65 24.89
CA PHE A 26 -5.71 -12.01 24.58
C PHE A 26 -5.39 -12.80 25.87
N TYR A 27 -4.65 -12.19 26.80
CA TYR A 27 -4.28 -12.82 28.09
C TYR A 27 -5.51 -13.24 28.92
N ILE A 28 -6.57 -12.43 28.91
CA ILE A 28 -7.82 -12.73 29.62
C ILE A 28 -8.56 -13.93 29.01
N ASN A 29 -8.36 -14.22 27.73
CA ASN A 29 -9.07 -15.29 27.01
C ASN A 29 -8.33 -16.63 26.96
N THR A 30 -7.06 -16.70 27.37
CA THR A 30 -6.20 -17.90 27.24
C THR A 30 -5.88 -18.59 28.57
N LEU A 31 -6.67 -18.37 29.62
CA LEU A 31 -6.49 -18.99 30.94
C LEU A 31 -6.74 -20.52 30.99
N PHE A 32 -6.87 -21.22 29.86
CA PHE A 32 -7.28 -22.64 29.84
C PHE A 32 -6.33 -23.66 29.16
N SER A 33 -5.08 -23.33 28.76
CA SER A 33 -4.07 -24.37 28.47
C SER A 33 -2.63 -23.86 28.55
N VAL A 34 -1.78 -24.47 29.39
CA VAL A 34 -0.57 -23.80 29.92
C VAL A 34 0.69 -23.95 29.05
N ASN A 35 0.93 -25.08 28.38
CA ASN A 35 2.26 -25.34 27.78
C ASN A 35 2.46 -24.88 26.34
N ASN A 36 1.46 -25.00 25.46
CA ASN A 36 1.60 -24.48 24.08
C ASN A 36 1.50 -22.95 24.06
N VAL A 37 0.72 -22.36 24.97
CA VAL A 37 0.48 -20.91 25.05
C VAL A 37 1.77 -20.15 25.35
N LEU A 38 2.63 -20.64 26.25
CA LEU A 38 3.92 -20.02 26.57
C LEU A 38 4.87 -19.98 25.35
N PHE A 39 4.85 -21.01 24.50
CA PHE A 39 5.69 -21.04 23.30
C PHE A 39 5.23 -20.04 22.22
N TYR A 40 3.93 -20.02 21.91
CA TYR A 40 3.36 -19.02 20.98
C TYR A 40 3.50 -17.60 21.53
N PHE A 41 3.36 -17.42 22.84
CA PHE A 41 3.56 -16.14 23.51
C PHE A 41 5.01 -15.67 23.40
N ASN A 42 5.99 -16.54 23.60
CA ASN A 42 7.41 -16.19 23.48
C ASN A 42 7.81 -15.84 22.04
N ILE A 43 7.24 -16.49 21.02
CA ILE A 43 7.44 -16.13 19.61
C ILE A 43 6.82 -14.78 19.28
N LEU A 44 5.62 -14.51 19.79
CA LEU A 44 4.98 -13.21 19.62
C LEU A 44 5.75 -12.11 20.34
N LEU A 45 6.31 -12.41 21.51
CA LEU A 45 7.15 -11.47 22.26
C LEU A 45 8.47 -11.20 21.55
N SER A 46 9.14 -12.21 20.98
CA SER A 46 10.39 -12.02 20.24
C SER A 46 10.20 -11.28 18.92
N PHE A 47 9.08 -11.53 18.23
CA PHE A 47 8.68 -10.74 17.08
C PHE A 47 8.39 -9.29 17.48
N PHE A 48 7.70 -9.09 18.61
CA PHE A 48 7.37 -7.77 19.13
C PHE A 48 8.61 -6.99 19.58
N THR A 49 9.59 -7.62 20.24
CA THR A 49 10.84 -6.96 20.63
C THR A 49 11.70 -6.60 19.43
N PHE A 50 11.71 -7.44 18.39
CA PHE A 50 12.38 -7.11 17.13
C PHE A 50 11.67 -5.97 16.39
N PHE A 51 10.34 -5.95 16.43
CA PHE A 51 9.52 -4.91 15.83
C PHE A 51 9.67 -3.56 16.56
N THR A 52 9.66 -3.56 17.90
CA THR A 52 9.96 -2.35 18.67
C THR A 52 11.40 -1.88 18.47
N PHE A 53 12.34 -2.81 18.24
CA PHE A 53 13.71 -2.46 17.87
C PHE A 53 13.79 -1.78 16.49
N LEU A 54 13.08 -2.29 15.48
CA LEU A 54 12.96 -1.64 14.17
C LEU A 54 12.31 -0.25 14.28
N LEU A 55 11.25 -0.13 15.09
CA LEU A 55 10.62 1.16 15.38
C LEU A 55 11.61 2.12 16.05
N LEU A 56 12.36 1.67 17.05
CA LEU A 56 13.39 2.47 17.72
C LEU A 56 14.49 2.92 16.75
N ILE A 57 14.88 2.08 15.79
CA ILE A 57 15.83 2.46 14.72
C ILE A 57 15.21 3.55 13.83
N THR A 58 13.96 3.41 13.40
CA THR A 58 13.30 4.42 12.57
C THR A 58 13.15 5.75 13.32
N ILE A 59 12.85 5.70 14.61
CA ILE A 59 12.77 6.85 15.50
C ILE A 59 14.16 7.49 15.65
N TYR A 60 15.21 6.70 15.90
CA TYR A 60 16.58 7.18 15.98
C TYR A 60 17.01 7.95 14.72
N PHE A 61 16.79 7.38 13.54
CA PHE A 61 17.11 8.06 12.27
C PHE A 61 16.28 9.32 12.05
N SER A 62 14.99 9.32 12.45
CA SER A 62 14.17 10.53 12.39
C SER A 62 14.70 11.64 13.32
N PHE A 63 15.19 11.26 14.50
CA PHE A 63 15.83 12.18 15.44
C PHE A 63 17.17 12.69 14.92
N GLU A 64 17.99 11.84 14.29
CA GLU A 64 19.28 12.24 13.71
C GLU A 64 19.10 13.25 12.57
N ILE A 65 18.11 13.04 11.69
CA ILE A 65 17.73 14.01 10.64
C ILE A 65 17.22 15.31 11.26
N PHE A 66 16.39 15.24 12.31
CA PHE A 66 15.91 16.42 13.03
C PHE A 66 17.05 17.21 13.70
N PHE A 67 18.01 16.53 14.31
CA PHE A 67 19.18 17.15 14.91
C PHE A 67 20.10 17.79 13.87
N ASN A 68 20.32 17.14 12.71
CA ASN A 68 21.03 17.74 11.58
C ASN A 68 20.31 18.98 11.04
N TYR A 69 18.97 18.98 11.06
CA TYR A 69 18.16 20.15 10.74
C TYR A 69 18.40 21.32 11.71
N LEU A 70 18.31 21.06 13.02
CA LEU A 70 18.55 22.06 14.05
C LEU A 70 19.99 22.60 14.02
N TYR A 71 20.98 21.75 13.74
CA TYR A 71 22.37 22.18 13.61
C TYR A 71 22.59 23.12 12.43
N ASN A 72 21.89 22.92 11.31
CA ASN A 72 21.95 23.83 10.15
C ASN A 72 21.21 25.16 10.38
N PHE A 73 20.18 25.19 11.23
CA PHE A 73 19.51 26.45 11.63
C PHE A 73 20.39 27.35 12.50
N ASN A 74 21.30 26.78 13.30
CA ASN A 74 22.16 27.57 14.19
C ASN A 74 23.28 28.35 13.47
N TYR A 75 23.49 28.14 12.16
CA TYR A 75 24.53 28.84 11.39
C TYR A 75 24.04 29.99 10.51
N ASN A 76 22.73 30.24 10.41
CA ASN A 76 22.20 31.36 9.61
C ASN A 76 21.27 32.28 10.43
N TYR A 77 21.84 33.00 11.40
CA TYR A 77 21.30 34.28 11.82
C TYR A 77 21.88 35.38 10.90
N TYR A 78 21.31 35.53 9.71
CA TYR A 78 21.43 36.79 8.98
C TYR A 78 20.03 37.30 8.63
N TYR A 79 19.76 38.51 9.11
CA TYR A 79 18.52 39.27 9.03
C TYR A 79 17.86 39.19 7.65
N ILE A 80 16.62 38.70 7.59
CA ILE A 80 15.74 38.88 6.44
C ILE A 80 15.14 40.28 6.54
N ASN A 81 15.74 41.24 5.84
CA ASN A 81 15.02 42.44 5.42
C ASN A 81 14.15 42.06 4.22
N PHE A 82 12.83 42.16 4.41
CA PHE A 82 11.87 42.20 3.32
C PHE A 82 12.16 43.44 2.47
N TYR A 83 12.67 43.27 1.26
CA TYR A 83 12.49 44.12 0.06
C TYR A 83 13.53 43.67 -0.96
N ASP A 84 13.16 42.82 -1.91
CA ASP A 84 13.27 43.16 -3.33
C ASP A 84 12.89 42.00 -4.24
N ASN A 85 11.98 42.32 -5.16
CA ASN A 85 11.63 41.53 -6.32
C ASN A 85 12.86 41.39 -7.21
N ASN A 86 13.45 40.19 -7.29
CA ASN A 86 14.00 39.65 -8.54
C ASN A 86 14.36 38.17 -8.38
N LEU A 87 13.75 37.37 -9.25
CA LEU A 87 14.10 35.98 -9.56
C LEU A 87 15.60 35.88 -9.83
N ASN A 88 16.35 35.26 -8.93
CA ASN A 88 17.61 34.61 -9.26
C ASN A 88 17.79 33.38 -8.36
N TYR A 89 17.85 32.23 -9.01
CA TYR A 89 18.23 30.94 -8.44
C TYR A 89 19.62 31.07 -7.80
N TYR A 90 19.67 31.22 -6.49
CA TYR A 90 20.89 31.03 -5.71
C TYR A 90 20.82 29.71 -4.97
N SER A 91 21.38 28.69 -5.63
CA SER A 91 21.90 27.48 -5.03
C SER A 91 23.04 27.85 -4.08
N THR A 92 22.79 27.90 -2.77
CA THR A 92 23.75 27.60 -1.68
C THR A 92 23.08 27.85 -0.33
N ILE A 93 22.46 26.82 0.26
CA ILE A 93 22.41 26.61 1.72
C ILE A 93 22.47 25.09 1.94
N ASN A 94 23.52 24.65 2.63
CA ASN A 94 23.77 23.27 3.06
C ASN A 94 22.71 22.80 4.06
N GLY A 95 21.65 22.23 3.52
CA GLY A 95 20.55 21.62 4.25
C GLY A 95 19.54 21.06 3.27
N ASN A 96 20.00 20.42 2.19
CA ASN A 96 19.11 19.67 1.33
C ASN A 96 18.60 18.48 2.15
N LEU A 97 17.35 18.55 2.65
CA LEU A 97 16.57 17.32 2.71
C LEU A 97 16.69 16.73 1.31
N ASN A 98 17.36 15.59 1.16
CA ASN A 98 17.07 14.79 -0.01
C ASN A 98 15.57 14.54 0.08
N LEU A 99 14.80 15.11 -0.84
CA LEU A 99 13.35 14.94 -0.93
C LEU A 99 12.99 13.44 -0.86
N ILE A 100 13.90 12.60 -1.35
CA ILE A 100 13.93 11.14 -1.22
C ILE A 100 13.74 10.66 0.25
N TYR A 101 14.45 11.23 1.23
CA TYR A 101 14.34 10.83 2.64
C TYR A 101 12.98 11.20 3.24
N VAL A 102 12.39 12.34 2.85
CA VAL A 102 11.03 12.73 3.29
C VAL A 102 10.01 11.69 2.83
N TYR A 103 10.18 11.19 1.61
CA TYR A 103 9.28 10.19 1.04
C TYR A 103 9.43 8.80 1.65
N TYR A 104 10.56 8.44 2.27
CA TYR A 104 10.75 7.14 2.91
C TYR A 104 9.89 6.93 4.15
N PHE A 105 9.67 7.98 4.94
CA PHE A 105 8.94 7.91 6.20
C PHE A 105 7.50 7.38 6.06
N PRO A 106 6.61 7.95 5.23
CA PRO A 106 5.24 7.45 5.10
C PRO A 106 5.18 5.99 4.65
N PHE A 107 6.08 5.55 3.75
CA PHE A 107 6.14 4.14 3.33
C PHE A 107 6.47 3.19 4.48
N ILE A 108 7.47 3.55 5.30
CA ILE A 108 7.87 2.74 6.45
C ILE A 108 6.69 2.61 7.42
N TYR A 109 5.96 3.71 7.67
CA TYR A 109 4.78 3.68 8.55
C TYR A 109 3.66 2.80 8.04
N ILE A 110 3.31 2.93 6.75
CA ILE A 110 2.28 2.12 6.11
C ILE A 110 2.66 0.64 6.17
N PHE A 111 3.93 0.33 5.87
CA PHE A 111 4.46 -1.02 5.93
C PHE A 111 4.32 -1.64 7.32
N ILE A 112 4.79 -0.92 8.33
CA ILE A 112 4.71 -1.30 9.75
C ILE A 112 3.24 -1.50 10.17
N LEU A 113 2.36 -0.54 9.85
CA LEU A 113 0.95 -0.61 10.23
C LEU A 113 0.24 -1.82 9.61
N ILE A 114 0.45 -2.09 8.32
CA ILE A 114 -0.21 -3.21 7.64
C ILE A 114 0.34 -4.55 8.12
N THR A 115 1.65 -4.65 8.36
CA THR A 115 2.23 -5.89 8.92
C THR A 115 1.63 -6.22 10.28
N ILE A 116 1.44 -5.22 11.16
CA ILE A 116 0.72 -5.41 12.43
C ILE A 116 -0.72 -5.89 12.17
N LEU A 117 -1.49 -5.22 11.30
CA LEU A 117 -2.87 -5.60 11.02
C LEU A 117 -2.99 -7.02 10.47
N ALA A 118 -2.10 -7.42 9.57
CA ALA A 118 -2.08 -8.77 9.00
C ALA A 118 -1.79 -9.84 10.06
N ILE A 119 -0.86 -9.56 10.99
CA ILE A 119 -0.53 -10.47 12.09
C ILE A 119 -1.69 -10.54 13.09
N LEU A 120 -2.25 -9.40 13.49
CA LEU A 120 -3.42 -9.34 14.39
C LEU A 120 -4.59 -10.13 13.83
N PHE A 121 -4.83 -10.04 12.52
CA PHE A 121 -5.88 -10.81 11.87
C PHE A 121 -5.57 -12.31 11.84
N CYS A 122 -4.31 -12.69 11.55
CA CYS A 122 -3.89 -14.08 11.61
C CYS A 122 -4.06 -14.68 13.02
N LEU A 123 -3.73 -13.90 14.06
CA LEU A 123 -3.91 -14.28 15.46
C LEU A 123 -5.38 -14.48 15.84
N ALA A 124 -6.29 -13.69 15.26
CA ALA A 124 -7.70 -13.75 15.59
C ALA A 124 -8.40 -14.99 15.02
N TYR A 125 -7.95 -15.52 13.87
CA TYR A 125 -8.72 -16.54 13.13
C TYR A 125 -7.99 -17.83 12.78
N ASN A 126 -6.68 -17.79 12.48
CA ASN A 126 -5.94 -18.95 11.97
C ASN A 126 -4.80 -19.37 12.88
N ILE A 127 -5.12 -19.88 14.08
CA ILE A 127 -4.10 -20.21 15.10
C ILE A 127 -3.08 -21.25 14.59
N ASN A 128 -3.55 -22.24 13.84
CA ASN A 128 -2.70 -23.35 13.38
C ASN A 128 -1.64 -22.92 12.35
N GLU A 129 -1.85 -21.79 11.68
CA GLU A 129 -0.99 -21.28 10.59
C GLU A 129 -0.11 -20.11 11.04
N ILE A 130 -0.22 -19.67 12.31
CA ILE A 130 0.49 -18.49 12.82
C ILE A 130 2.00 -18.62 12.64
N ILE A 131 2.62 -19.71 13.11
CA ILE A 131 4.09 -19.83 13.14
C ILE A 131 4.69 -19.68 11.75
N SER A 132 4.10 -20.36 10.77
CA SER A 132 4.59 -20.29 9.39
C SER A 132 4.34 -18.92 8.78
N PHE A 133 3.16 -18.33 9.01
CA PHE A 133 2.84 -16.99 8.51
C PHE A 133 3.74 -15.90 9.13
N THR A 134 3.97 -15.94 10.45
CA THR A 134 4.85 -14.99 11.15
C THR A 134 6.29 -15.11 10.71
N PHE A 135 6.77 -16.34 10.47
CA PHE A 135 8.12 -16.57 9.94
C PHE A 135 8.29 -15.92 8.56
N TYR A 136 7.35 -16.11 7.63
CA TYR A 136 7.45 -15.45 6.33
C TYR A 136 7.30 -13.93 6.43
N CYS A 137 6.41 -13.42 7.29
CA CYS A 137 6.29 -11.98 7.54
C CYS A 137 7.60 -11.38 8.07
N PHE A 138 8.33 -12.10 8.92
CA PHE A 138 9.64 -11.68 9.43
C PHE A 138 10.68 -11.52 8.31
N PHE A 139 10.77 -12.48 7.38
CA PHE A 139 11.64 -12.33 6.21
C PHE A 139 11.27 -11.14 5.35
N ILE A 140 9.97 -10.90 5.16
CA ILE A 140 9.50 -9.75 4.40
C ILE A 140 9.81 -8.43 5.13
N LEU A 141 9.71 -8.38 6.46
CA LEU A 141 10.12 -7.23 7.27
C LEU A 141 11.61 -6.91 7.09
N ILE A 142 12.48 -7.91 7.10
CA ILE A 142 13.92 -7.73 6.90
C ILE A 142 14.24 -7.26 5.48
N ALA A 143 13.65 -7.91 4.47
CA ALA A 143 13.85 -7.52 3.08
C ALA A 143 13.30 -6.10 2.82
N GLY A 144 12.15 -5.77 3.40
CA GLY A 144 11.52 -4.46 3.33
C GLY A 144 12.36 -3.36 3.97
N SER A 145 12.90 -3.60 5.17
CA SER A 145 13.79 -2.64 5.83
C SER A 145 15.08 -2.43 5.02
N ALA A 146 15.67 -3.49 4.49
CA ALA A 146 16.83 -3.38 3.60
C ALA A 146 16.52 -2.51 2.37
N LEU A 147 15.34 -2.62 1.75
CA LEU A 147 14.97 -1.78 0.60
C LEU A 147 14.98 -0.28 0.91
N PHE A 148 14.49 0.12 2.08
CA PHE A 148 14.42 1.52 2.47
C PHE A 148 15.80 2.13 2.73
N TYR A 149 16.66 1.39 3.44
CA TYR A 149 17.96 1.90 3.90
C TYR A 149 19.14 1.65 2.95
N THR A 150 18.93 0.93 1.84
CA THR A 150 20.03 0.58 0.94
C THR A 150 20.43 1.72 0.02
N ASP A 151 21.71 2.05 0.02
CA ASP A 151 22.30 2.97 -0.96
C ASP A 151 22.85 2.26 -2.21
N SER A 152 23.03 0.94 -2.18
CA SER A 152 23.52 0.18 -3.34
C SER A 152 22.40 -0.45 -4.15
N LEU A 153 22.46 -0.31 -5.47
CA LEU A 153 21.54 -0.89 -6.45
C LEU A 153 21.48 -2.42 -6.36
N ILE A 154 22.61 -3.08 -6.11
CA ILE A 154 22.67 -4.54 -6.00
C ILE A 154 21.91 -5.03 -4.77
N ILE A 155 22.17 -4.45 -3.59
CA ILE A 155 21.48 -4.86 -2.36
C ILE A 155 20.01 -4.49 -2.47
N PHE A 156 19.68 -3.35 -3.09
CA PHE A 156 18.32 -2.97 -3.41
C PHE A 156 17.61 -4.03 -4.29
N PHE A 157 18.25 -4.51 -5.37
CA PHE A 157 17.71 -5.56 -6.23
C PHE A 157 17.50 -6.88 -5.48
N PHE A 158 18.50 -7.33 -4.73
CA PHE A 158 18.37 -8.57 -3.96
C PHE A 158 17.30 -8.47 -2.88
N ALA A 159 17.19 -7.33 -2.19
CA ALA A 159 16.14 -7.11 -1.21
C ALA A 159 14.74 -7.10 -1.89
N TYR A 160 14.63 -6.52 -3.07
CA TYR A 160 13.39 -6.50 -3.87
C TYR A 160 12.94 -7.91 -4.31
N GLU A 161 13.88 -8.78 -4.67
CA GLU A 161 13.62 -10.18 -5.01
C GLU A 161 13.38 -11.04 -3.77
N MET A 162 14.06 -10.76 -2.67
CA MET A 162 13.83 -11.45 -1.39
C MET A 162 12.42 -11.22 -0.84
N LEU A 163 11.70 -10.17 -1.23
CA LEU A 163 10.27 -10.03 -0.91
C LEU A 163 9.40 -11.08 -1.61
N LEU A 164 9.78 -11.50 -2.82
CA LEU A 164 9.01 -12.41 -3.66
C LEU A 164 9.06 -13.84 -3.10
N ILE A 165 10.23 -14.30 -2.66
CA ILE A 165 10.45 -15.68 -2.22
C ILE A 165 9.48 -16.08 -1.08
N PRO A 166 9.38 -15.35 0.06
CA PRO A 166 8.41 -15.65 1.10
C PRO A 166 6.97 -15.56 0.59
N SER A 167 6.66 -14.60 -0.28
CA SER A 167 5.30 -14.40 -0.79
C SER A 167 4.81 -15.59 -1.64
N PHE A 168 5.69 -16.17 -2.45
CA PHE A 168 5.45 -17.39 -3.20
C PHE A 168 5.21 -18.58 -2.25
N PHE A 169 6.06 -18.76 -1.24
CA PHE A 169 5.91 -19.86 -0.29
C PHE A 169 4.65 -19.73 0.57
N ILE A 170 4.21 -18.52 0.92
CA ILE A 170 2.92 -18.32 1.60
C ILE A 170 1.79 -18.82 0.69
N LEU A 171 1.72 -18.36 -0.57
CA LEU A 171 0.69 -18.82 -1.50
C LEU A 171 0.71 -20.32 -1.73
N TYR A 172 1.90 -20.89 -1.91
CA TYR A 172 2.07 -22.30 -2.21
C TYR A 172 1.76 -23.20 -1.01
N LYS A 173 2.25 -22.85 0.19
CA LYS A 173 2.04 -23.66 1.40
C LYS A 173 0.59 -23.66 1.88
N PHE A 174 -0.11 -22.53 1.71
CA PHE A 174 -1.52 -22.42 2.07
C PHE A 174 -2.47 -22.77 0.92
N ALA A 175 -1.94 -23.30 -0.20
CA ALA A 175 -2.74 -23.74 -1.32
C ALA A 175 -3.59 -24.97 -0.95
N LYS A 176 -4.92 -24.80 -0.94
CA LYS A 176 -5.87 -25.92 -0.72
C LYS A 176 -6.35 -26.55 -2.03
N THR A 177 -6.21 -25.83 -3.15
CA THR A 177 -6.68 -26.28 -4.46
C THR A 177 -5.57 -26.20 -5.49
N ARG A 178 -5.70 -26.97 -6.58
CA ARG A 178 -4.80 -26.91 -7.74
C ARG A 178 -4.72 -25.49 -8.33
N ARG A 179 -5.84 -24.74 -8.32
CA ARG A 179 -5.90 -23.36 -8.82
C ARG A 179 -5.02 -22.41 -7.99
N CYS A 180 -4.92 -22.61 -6.68
CA CYS A 180 -4.00 -21.86 -5.83
C CYS A 180 -2.53 -22.08 -6.21
N VAL A 181 -2.16 -23.34 -6.50
CA VAL A 181 -0.80 -23.68 -6.94
C VAL A 181 -0.49 -23.04 -8.28
N GLU A 182 -1.42 -23.11 -9.23
CA GLU A 182 -1.30 -22.45 -10.54
C GLU A 182 -1.17 -20.92 -10.39
N ALA A 183 -1.92 -20.30 -9.47
CA ALA A 183 -1.82 -18.87 -9.18
C ALA A 183 -0.46 -18.50 -8.55
N ALA A 184 0.11 -19.34 -7.68
CA ALA A 184 1.42 -19.13 -7.09
C ALA A 184 2.53 -19.15 -8.16
N TYR A 185 2.50 -20.14 -9.06
CA TYR A 185 3.44 -20.19 -10.20
C TYR A 185 3.25 -19.03 -11.15
N LEU A 186 2.00 -18.63 -11.45
CA LEU A 186 1.72 -17.43 -12.25
C LEU A 186 2.36 -16.19 -11.63
N MET A 187 2.13 -15.94 -10.33
CA MET A 187 2.76 -14.81 -9.64
C MET A 187 4.28 -14.86 -9.77
N PHE A 188 4.91 -16.01 -9.50
CA PHE A 188 6.35 -16.19 -9.58
C PHE A 188 6.90 -15.87 -10.99
N PHE A 189 6.35 -16.48 -12.05
CA PHE A 189 6.87 -16.31 -13.40
C PHE A 189 6.67 -14.90 -13.95
N TRP A 190 5.52 -14.26 -13.72
CA TRP A 190 5.30 -12.88 -14.17
C TRP A 190 6.28 -11.94 -13.46
N THR A 191 6.37 -12.03 -12.14
CA THR A 191 7.24 -11.12 -11.38
C THR A 191 8.72 -11.34 -11.65
N GLN A 192 9.15 -12.58 -11.91
CA GLN A 192 10.52 -12.88 -12.36
C GLN A 192 10.82 -12.28 -13.73
N PHE A 193 9.85 -12.31 -14.66
CA PHE A 193 9.99 -11.67 -15.97
C PHE A 193 10.28 -10.17 -15.83
N GLY A 194 9.57 -9.46 -14.94
CA GLY A 194 9.86 -8.06 -14.63
C GLY A 194 11.26 -7.86 -14.03
N ALA A 195 11.66 -8.72 -13.10
CA ALA A 195 12.96 -8.61 -12.44
C ALA A 195 14.15 -8.72 -13.41
N LEU A 196 14.03 -9.47 -14.51
CA LEU A 196 15.06 -9.54 -15.55
C LEU A 196 15.32 -8.17 -16.19
N PHE A 197 14.28 -7.37 -16.45
CA PHE A 197 14.44 -6.01 -16.98
C PHE A 197 15.12 -5.07 -15.98
N LEU A 198 14.82 -5.20 -14.69
CA LEU A 198 15.52 -4.45 -13.64
C LEU A 198 17.00 -4.82 -13.62
N LEU A 199 17.32 -6.11 -13.68
CA LEU A 199 18.70 -6.58 -13.71
C LEU A 199 19.45 -6.05 -14.95
N PHE A 200 18.84 -6.07 -16.13
CA PHE A 200 19.42 -5.47 -17.33
C PHE A 200 19.68 -3.97 -17.16
N SER A 201 18.74 -3.23 -16.59
CA SER A 201 18.91 -1.79 -16.35
C SER A 201 20.07 -1.48 -15.40
N PHE A 202 20.21 -2.27 -14.33
CA PHE A 202 21.27 -2.05 -13.33
C PHE A 202 22.65 -2.46 -13.85
N LEU A 203 22.72 -3.54 -14.65
CA LEU A 203 23.96 -3.89 -15.35
C LEU A 203 24.37 -2.80 -16.34
N TYR A 204 23.41 -2.23 -17.08
CA TYR A 204 23.67 -1.14 -18.00
C TYR A 204 24.21 0.11 -17.28
N ILE A 205 23.60 0.49 -16.15
CA ILE A 205 24.09 1.57 -15.29
C ILE A 205 25.53 1.30 -14.81
N PHE A 206 25.83 0.07 -14.40
CA PHE A 206 27.16 -0.30 -13.95
C PHE A 206 28.20 -0.21 -15.07
N LEU A 207 27.85 -0.60 -16.30
CA LEU A 207 28.75 -0.50 -17.45
C LEU A 207 29.08 0.94 -17.81
N LEU A 208 28.14 1.88 -17.63
CA LEU A 208 28.35 3.31 -17.92
C LEU A 208 29.07 4.05 -16.79
N THR A 209 28.66 3.82 -15.55
CA THR A 209 29.11 4.62 -14.40
C THR A 209 30.22 3.96 -13.58
N HIS A 210 30.49 2.66 -13.82
CA HIS A 210 31.36 1.81 -13.01
C HIS A 210 31.04 1.80 -11.50
N SER A 211 29.87 2.30 -11.12
CA SER A 211 29.42 2.42 -9.74
C SER A 211 27.99 1.90 -9.62
N LEU A 212 27.65 1.43 -8.42
CA LEU A 212 26.33 0.86 -8.13
C LEU A 212 25.67 1.55 -6.94
N SER A 213 26.17 2.71 -6.52
CA SER A 213 25.63 3.49 -5.42
C SER A 213 24.68 4.56 -5.93
N PHE A 214 23.47 4.61 -5.38
CA PHE A 214 22.47 5.63 -5.70
C PHE A 214 23.03 7.06 -5.53
N ASN A 215 23.87 7.30 -4.52
CA ASN A 215 24.48 8.61 -4.28
C ASN A 215 25.42 9.07 -5.42
N VAL A 216 26.10 8.14 -6.08
CA VAL A 216 26.96 8.47 -7.24
C VAL A 216 26.09 8.70 -8.47
N LEU A 217 25.01 7.93 -8.63
CA LEU A 217 24.10 8.06 -9.78
C LEU A 217 23.34 9.38 -9.82
N ILE A 218 23.04 9.96 -8.66
CA ILE A 218 22.38 11.28 -8.57
C ILE A 218 23.18 12.38 -9.29
N ASN A 219 24.50 12.26 -9.31
CA ASN A 219 25.38 13.25 -9.91
C ASN A 219 25.84 12.86 -11.33
N PHE A 220 25.37 11.72 -11.85
CA PHE A 220 25.76 11.24 -13.17
C PHE A 220 24.80 11.77 -14.24
N ASN A 221 25.36 12.39 -15.28
CA ASN A 221 24.57 12.92 -16.39
C ASN A 221 24.36 11.84 -17.45
N PHE A 222 23.16 11.29 -17.50
CA PHE A 222 22.76 10.34 -18.54
C PHE A 222 22.36 11.05 -19.83
N SER A 223 22.62 10.42 -20.98
CA SER A 223 22.10 10.91 -22.25
C SER A 223 20.58 10.68 -22.36
N LEU A 224 19.88 11.46 -23.21
CA LEU A 224 18.43 11.31 -23.40
C LEU A 224 18.03 9.88 -23.85
N PHE A 225 18.90 9.24 -24.63
CA PHE A 225 18.69 7.87 -25.07
C PHE A 225 18.80 6.86 -23.91
N GLU A 226 19.82 7.00 -23.06
CA GLU A 226 20.02 6.18 -21.87
C GLU A 226 18.85 6.33 -20.90
N ILE A 227 18.40 7.57 -20.68
CA ILE A 227 17.24 7.92 -19.88
C ILE A 227 16.00 7.16 -20.34
N ASN A 228 15.66 7.25 -21.64
CA ASN A 228 14.50 6.59 -22.20
C ASN A 228 14.61 5.06 -22.10
N PHE A 229 15.79 4.52 -22.36
CA PHE A 229 16.05 3.07 -22.26
C PHE A 229 15.86 2.56 -20.81
N LEU A 230 16.52 3.20 -19.85
CA LEU A 230 16.43 2.86 -18.43
C LEU A 230 15.00 2.95 -17.93
N PHE A 231 14.30 4.01 -18.32
CA PHE A 231 12.92 4.22 -17.93
C PHE A 231 11.97 3.15 -18.47
N ILE A 232 12.10 2.74 -19.73
CA ILE A 232 11.32 1.63 -20.29
C ILE A 232 11.61 0.33 -19.52
N CYS A 233 12.88 0.05 -19.23
CA CYS A 233 13.25 -1.12 -18.44
C CYS A 233 12.67 -1.07 -17.02
N TRP A 234 12.62 0.10 -16.38
CA TRP A 234 12.06 0.28 -15.04
C TRP A 234 10.54 0.22 -15.02
N ILE A 235 9.86 0.80 -16.00
CA ILE A 235 8.41 0.67 -16.12
C ILE A 235 8.02 -0.77 -16.37
N ILE A 236 8.72 -1.52 -17.22
CA ILE A 236 8.42 -2.93 -17.41
C ILE A 236 8.78 -3.71 -16.14
N GLY A 237 9.96 -3.44 -15.56
CA GLY A 237 10.48 -4.21 -14.44
C GLY A 237 9.70 -4.04 -13.13
N PHE A 238 9.41 -2.80 -12.73
CA PHE A 238 8.54 -2.51 -11.60
C PHE A 238 7.06 -2.64 -11.96
N GLY A 239 6.67 -2.33 -13.20
CA GLY A 239 5.28 -2.35 -13.66
C GLY A 239 4.60 -3.70 -13.57
N VAL A 240 5.36 -4.80 -13.69
CA VAL A 240 4.79 -6.13 -13.49
C VAL A 240 4.33 -6.33 -12.03
N LYS A 241 5.09 -5.83 -11.03
CA LYS A 241 4.65 -5.85 -9.63
C LYS A 241 3.67 -4.71 -9.29
N LEU A 242 3.69 -3.59 -10.03
CA LEU A 242 2.79 -2.43 -9.94
C LEU A 242 1.47 -2.56 -10.73
N PRO A 243 0.92 -3.79 -10.81
CA PRO A 243 0.02 -4.25 -11.88
C PRO A 243 -0.30 -3.23 -13.00
N ILE A 244 0.69 -2.83 -13.79
CA ILE A 244 0.48 -1.90 -14.91
C ILE A 244 0.03 -2.71 -16.14
N TRP A 245 -0.90 -2.18 -16.94
CA TRP A 245 -1.26 -2.76 -18.22
C TRP A 245 -0.03 -2.92 -19.13
N PRO A 246 0.17 -4.08 -19.79
CA PRO A 246 -0.71 -5.27 -19.87
C PRO A 246 -0.42 -6.36 -18.82
N PHE A 247 0.47 -6.12 -17.85
CA PHE A 247 1.04 -7.14 -16.96
C PHE A 247 0.22 -7.44 -15.69
N TYR A 248 -0.95 -6.85 -15.49
CA TYR A 248 -1.69 -6.99 -14.21
C TYR A 248 -2.45 -8.31 -14.03
N GLY A 249 -2.59 -9.13 -15.08
CA GLY A 249 -3.50 -10.29 -15.07
C GLY A 249 -3.22 -11.35 -14.01
N TRP A 250 -2.00 -11.41 -13.46
CA TRP A 250 -1.64 -12.33 -12.38
C TRP A 250 -2.22 -11.89 -11.02
N LEU A 251 -2.38 -10.59 -10.77
CA LEU A 251 -2.71 -10.06 -9.45
C LEU A 251 -4.15 -10.38 -9.01
N PRO A 252 -5.20 -10.18 -9.84
CA PRO A 252 -6.55 -10.62 -9.49
C PRO A 252 -6.64 -12.13 -9.25
N LYS A 253 -5.90 -12.95 -9.99
CA LYS A 253 -5.87 -14.41 -9.80
C LYS A 253 -5.20 -14.78 -8.47
N ALA A 254 -4.10 -14.14 -8.14
CA ALA A 254 -3.39 -14.35 -6.87
C ALA A 254 -4.27 -14.04 -5.66
N HIS A 255 -4.96 -12.89 -5.66
CA HIS A 255 -5.84 -12.49 -4.55
C HIS A 255 -7.02 -13.43 -4.32
N VAL A 256 -7.59 -13.97 -5.39
CA VAL A 256 -8.75 -14.87 -5.30
C VAL A 256 -8.39 -16.15 -4.57
N GLU A 257 -7.24 -16.71 -4.91
CA GLU A 257 -6.81 -18.01 -4.39
C GLU A 257 -6.02 -17.89 -3.08
N ALA A 258 -5.49 -16.71 -2.78
CA ALA A 258 -4.79 -16.41 -1.53
C ALA A 258 -5.69 -16.55 -0.29
N SER A 259 -5.06 -16.92 0.83
CA SER A 259 -5.63 -16.68 2.15
C SER A 259 -5.87 -15.17 2.35
N THR A 260 -6.83 -14.82 3.20
CA THR A 260 -7.21 -13.42 3.41
C THR A 260 -6.11 -12.63 4.11
N ASN A 261 -5.41 -13.24 5.06
CA ASN A 261 -4.19 -12.69 5.68
C ASN A 261 -3.14 -12.33 4.62
N PHE A 262 -2.90 -13.23 3.66
CA PHE A 262 -1.94 -12.95 2.59
C PHE A 262 -2.47 -11.92 1.59
N SER A 263 -3.77 -11.87 1.31
CA SER A 263 -4.36 -10.85 0.41
C SER A 263 -4.22 -9.44 0.97
N ILE A 264 -4.40 -9.29 2.28
CA ILE A 264 -4.16 -8.05 3.03
C ILE A 264 -2.69 -7.64 2.89
N PHE A 265 -1.77 -8.59 3.08
CA PHE A 265 -0.34 -8.35 2.93
C PHE A 265 0.05 -7.99 1.48
N LEU A 266 -0.43 -8.74 0.49
CA LEU A 266 -0.13 -8.55 -0.93
C LEU A 266 -0.59 -7.18 -1.41
N SER A 267 -1.85 -6.82 -1.15
CA SER A 267 -2.40 -5.52 -1.57
C SER A 267 -1.80 -4.37 -0.77
N GLY A 268 -1.59 -4.57 0.52
CA GLY A 268 -1.15 -3.56 1.45
C GLY A 268 0.32 -3.20 1.32
N VAL A 269 1.19 -4.19 1.13
CA VAL A 269 2.65 -4.05 1.26
C VAL A 269 3.38 -4.33 -0.04
N LEU A 270 3.16 -5.50 -0.67
CA LEU A 270 4.01 -5.95 -1.78
C LEU A 270 3.96 -5.00 -2.97
N VAL A 271 2.76 -4.51 -3.32
CA VAL A 271 2.62 -3.54 -4.42
C VAL A 271 3.27 -2.20 -4.09
N LYS A 272 3.26 -1.78 -2.80
CA LYS A 272 3.87 -0.53 -2.35
C LYS A 272 5.39 -0.55 -2.46
N PHE A 273 6.02 -1.72 -2.30
CA PHE A 273 7.47 -1.85 -2.53
C PHE A 273 7.87 -1.65 -3.99
N ALA A 274 7.03 -2.12 -4.93
CA ALA A 274 7.28 -1.89 -6.34
C ALA A 274 7.09 -0.41 -6.71
N PHE A 275 6.07 0.24 -6.15
CA PHE A 275 5.89 1.69 -6.24
C PHE A 275 7.14 2.42 -5.72
N PHE A 276 7.56 2.05 -4.51
CA PHE A 276 8.69 2.67 -3.84
C PHE A 276 9.98 2.53 -4.66
N GLY A 277 10.22 1.35 -5.21
CA GLY A 277 11.38 1.09 -6.06
C GLY A 277 11.38 1.94 -7.33
N LEU A 278 10.23 2.03 -8.00
CA LEU A 278 10.08 2.87 -9.17
C LEU A 278 10.32 4.35 -8.82
N LEU A 279 9.72 4.86 -7.75
CA LEU A 279 9.93 6.23 -7.29
C LEU A 279 11.41 6.51 -6.98
N LYS A 280 12.08 5.63 -6.24
CA LYS A 280 13.50 5.79 -5.88
C LYS A 280 14.38 5.87 -7.13
N CYS A 281 14.20 4.93 -8.07
CA CYS A 281 14.95 4.93 -9.32
C CYS A 281 14.70 6.20 -10.16
N LEU A 282 13.43 6.62 -10.29
CA LEU A 282 13.09 7.81 -11.07
C LEU A 282 13.71 9.10 -10.50
N ILE A 283 13.65 9.28 -9.18
CA ILE A 283 14.25 10.47 -8.55
C ILE A 283 15.78 10.44 -8.69
N THR A 284 16.41 9.27 -8.60
CA THR A 284 17.88 9.17 -8.65
C THR A 284 18.48 9.54 -10.00
N VAL A 285 17.76 9.33 -11.11
CA VAL A 285 18.25 9.69 -12.45
C VAL A 285 17.79 11.10 -12.86
N GLN A 286 17.10 11.84 -11.97
CA GLN A 286 16.56 13.18 -12.24
C GLN A 286 15.83 13.24 -13.58
N LEU A 287 14.98 12.25 -13.82
CA LEU A 287 14.28 12.14 -15.08
C LEU A 287 13.29 13.29 -15.23
N GLU A 288 13.61 14.24 -16.11
CA GLU A 288 12.62 15.23 -16.54
C GLU A 288 11.41 14.52 -17.16
N PRO A 289 10.18 15.03 -16.93
CA PRO A 289 8.94 14.41 -17.38
C PRO A 289 8.77 14.55 -18.91
N THR A 290 9.60 13.83 -19.66
CA THR A 290 9.54 13.72 -21.12
C THR A 290 8.69 12.51 -21.56
N PHE A 291 8.12 11.78 -20.60
CA PHE A 291 7.45 10.50 -20.79
C PHE A 291 5.95 10.57 -21.07
N TYR A 292 5.53 11.58 -21.83
CA TYR A 292 4.13 11.78 -22.20
C TYR A 292 3.51 10.57 -22.90
N TYR A 293 4.32 9.74 -23.55
CA TYR A 293 3.87 8.56 -24.31
C TYR A 293 3.32 7.42 -23.44
N ILE A 294 3.51 7.42 -22.11
CA ILE A 294 2.96 6.37 -21.23
C ILE A 294 1.57 6.68 -20.68
N TYR A 295 1.18 7.95 -20.60
CA TYR A 295 -0.15 8.30 -20.11
C TYR A 295 -1.28 7.56 -20.86
N PRO A 296 -1.27 7.42 -22.20
CA PRO A 296 -2.27 6.64 -22.90
C PRO A 296 -2.32 5.17 -22.45
N PHE A 297 -1.17 4.52 -22.25
CA PHE A 297 -1.12 3.13 -21.78
C PHE A 297 -1.68 2.97 -20.37
N LEU A 298 -1.41 3.92 -19.48
CA LEU A 298 -1.96 3.91 -18.13
C LEU A 298 -3.48 4.13 -18.12
N VAL A 299 -3.97 5.06 -18.94
CA VAL A 299 -5.40 5.30 -19.10
C VAL A 299 -6.11 4.08 -19.70
N ILE A 300 -5.52 3.43 -20.70
CA ILE A 300 -6.02 2.16 -21.24
C ILE A 300 -6.11 1.11 -20.12
N GLY A 301 -5.09 0.99 -19.28
CA GLY A 301 -5.12 0.09 -18.12
C GLY A 301 -6.26 0.36 -17.15
N ILE A 302 -6.51 1.64 -16.82
CA ILE A 302 -7.65 2.06 -16.00
C ILE A 302 -8.97 1.68 -16.67
N THR A 303 -9.12 1.96 -17.97
CA THR A 303 -10.36 1.67 -18.72
C THR A 303 -10.66 0.18 -18.73
N ASP A 304 -9.66 -0.67 -19.01
CA ASP A 304 -9.80 -2.11 -19.08
C ASP A 304 -10.15 -2.70 -17.70
N ALA A 305 -9.51 -2.22 -16.62
CA ALA A 305 -9.84 -2.64 -15.26
C ALA A 305 -11.27 -2.25 -14.86
N VAL A 306 -11.73 -1.05 -15.22
CA VAL A 306 -13.11 -0.60 -14.95
C VAL A 306 -14.13 -1.44 -15.70
N PHE A 307 -13.94 -1.70 -16.99
CA PHE A 307 -14.85 -2.59 -17.73
C PHE A 307 -14.82 -4.03 -17.22
N LYS A 308 -13.66 -4.52 -16.75
CA LYS A 308 -13.58 -5.85 -16.13
C LYS A 308 -14.38 -5.95 -14.83
N LEU A 309 -14.55 -4.88 -14.06
CA LEU A 309 -15.42 -4.86 -12.87
C LEU A 309 -16.87 -5.21 -13.20
N PHE A 310 -17.37 -4.79 -14.37
CA PHE A 310 -18.76 -5.03 -14.77
C PHE A 310 -19.13 -6.53 -14.83
N TYR A 311 -18.20 -7.38 -15.25
CA TYR A 311 -18.45 -8.82 -15.42
C TYR A 311 -18.07 -9.66 -14.18
N GLN A 312 -17.48 -9.06 -13.14
CA GLN A 312 -17.05 -9.83 -11.97
C GLN A 312 -18.22 -10.24 -11.07
N ILE A 313 -18.21 -11.51 -10.66
CA ILE A 313 -19.19 -12.12 -9.75
C ILE A 313 -18.55 -12.45 -8.38
N ASP A 314 -17.23 -12.56 -8.30
CA ASP A 314 -16.49 -12.82 -7.07
C ASP A 314 -16.19 -11.52 -6.31
N LEU A 315 -16.59 -11.44 -5.03
CA LEU A 315 -16.30 -10.27 -4.18
C LEU A 315 -14.78 -10.00 -4.04
N LYS A 316 -13.95 -11.04 -3.90
CA LYS A 316 -12.48 -10.88 -3.85
C LYS A 316 -11.90 -10.31 -5.13
N LYS A 317 -12.45 -10.67 -6.30
CA LYS A 317 -11.98 -10.13 -7.59
C LYS A 317 -12.30 -8.66 -7.71
N LEU A 318 -13.47 -8.23 -7.25
CA LEU A 318 -13.85 -6.81 -7.29
C LEU A 318 -12.85 -5.94 -6.54
N VAL A 319 -12.49 -6.33 -5.32
CA VAL A 319 -11.45 -5.64 -4.54
C VAL A 319 -10.10 -5.68 -5.26
N ALA A 320 -9.72 -6.83 -5.84
CA ALA A 320 -8.46 -6.92 -6.56
C ALA A 320 -8.42 -6.10 -7.87
N TYR A 321 -9.55 -5.85 -8.52
CA TYR A 321 -9.59 -4.97 -9.70
C TYR A 321 -9.63 -3.48 -9.29
N SER A 322 -10.24 -3.13 -8.15
CA SER A 322 -10.13 -1.77 -7.63
C SER A 322 -8.68 -1.42 -7.30
N THR A 323 -7.91 -2.34 -6.70
CA THR A 323 -6.48 -2.11 -6.47
C THR A 323 -5.70 -1.89 -7.77
N VAL A 324 -6.06 -2.58 -8.86
CA VAL A 324 -5.45 -2.34 -10.18
C VAL A 324 -5.71 -0.92 -10.66
N ILE A 325 -6.94 -0.42 -10.56
CA ILE A 325 -7.30 0.96 -10.94
C ILE A 325 -6.46 1.98 -10.16
N GLU A 326 -6.43 1.80 -8.84
CA GLU A 326 -5.70 2.70 -7.93
C GLU A 326 -4.19 2.69 -8.21
N MET A 327 -3.61 1.54 -8.57
CA MET A 327 -2.18 1.46 -8.92
C MET A 327 -1.83 2.18 -10.22
N HIS A 328 -2.68 2.10 -11.24
CA HIS A 328 -2.47 2.89 -12.46
C HIS A 328 -2.49 4.38 -12.16
N TRP A 329 -3.46 4.81 -11.34
CA TRP A 329 -3.55 6.19 -10.90
C TRP A 329 -2.28 6.62 -10.13
N LEU A 330 -1.82 5.83 -9.17
CA LEU A 330 -0.56 6.06 -8.45
C LEU A 330 0.65 6.21 -9.40
N THR A 331 0.72 5.40 -10.47
CA THR A 331 1.81 5.50 -11.45
C THR A 331 1.74 6.76 -12.32
N ILE A 332 0.55 7.26 -12.67
CA ILE A 332 0.37 8.54 -13.38
C ILE A 332 0.99 9.68 -12.55
N CYS A 333 0.75 9.68 -11.24
CA CYS A 333 1.29 10.68 -10.33
C CYS A 333 2.82 10.65 -10.27
N ILE A 334 3.46 9.48 -10.17
CA ILE A 334 4.93 9.43 -10.11
C ILE A 334 5.54 9.93 -11.41
N ILE A 335 5.03 9.48 -12.55
CA ILE A 335 5.60 9.82 -13.87
C ILE A 335 5.49 11.31 -14.16
N SER A 336 4.49 11.99 -13.60
CA SER A 336 4.36 13.45 -13.74
C SER A 336 5.53 14.24 -13.11
N GLY A 337 6.23 13.68 -12.14
CA GLY A 337 7.37 14.32 -11.47
C GLY A 337 7.03 15.56 -10.64
N GLN A 338 5.78 16.01 -10.64
CA GLN A 338 5.34 17.20 -9.91
C GLN A 338 5.22 16.92 -8.41
N SER A 339 5.78 17.78 -7.57
CA SER A 339 5.73 17.67 -6.10
C SER A 339 4.28 17.62 -5.58
N CYS A 340 3.39 18.41 -6.17
CA CYS A 340 1.98 18.44 -5.82
C CYS A 340 1.25 17.13 -6.14
N LEU A 341 1.52 16.51 -7.29
CA LEU A 341 0.95 15.19 -7.62
C LEU A 341 1.57 14.07 -6.78
N LEU A 342 2.84 14.19 -6.40
CA LEU A 342 3.48 13.27 -5.46
C LEU A 342 2.78 13.30 -4.10
N LEU A 343 2.38 14.47 -3.59
CA LEU A 343 1.59 14.57 -2.35
C LEU A 343 0.26 13.80 -2.45
N ALA A 344 -0.49 13.99 -3.54
CA ALA A 344 -1.72 13.24 -3.79
C ALA A 344 -1.47 11.73 -3.80
N ASN A 345 -0.35 11.33 -4.39
CA ASN A 345 0.14 9.95 -4.45
C ASN A 345 0.34 9.34 -3.06
N PHE A 346 0.97 10.06 -2.13
CA PHE A 346 1.17 9.57 -0.75
C PHE A 346 -0.14 9.37 -0.02
N CYS A 347 -1.05 10.34 -0.12
CA CYS A 347 -2.38 10.22 0.47
C CYS A 347 -3.10 8.99 -0.10
N MET A 348 -2.97 8.76 -1.42
CA MET A 348 -3.56 7.63 -2.12
C MET A 348 -2.96 6.28 -1.71
N LEU A 349 -1.65 6.21 -1.45
CA LEU A 349 -1.00 4.98 -0.99
C LEU A 349 -1.49 4.55 0.39
N ILE A 350 -1.62 5.53 1.29
CA ILE A 350 -2.11 5.33 2.65
C ILE A 350 -3.59 4.92 2.61
N SER A 351 -4.40 5.65 1.84
CA SER A 351 -5.83 5.37 1.70
C SER A 351 -6.05 3.97 1.12
N HIS A 352 -5.40 3.63 0.00
CA HIS A 352 -5.51 2.33 -0.65
C HIS A 352 -5.10 1.20 0.30
N ALA A 353 -3.99 1.35 1.04
CA ALA A 353 -3.57 0.35 2.02
C ALA A 353 -4.67 0.06 3.05
N LEU A 354 -5.21 1.10 3.70
CA LEU A 354 -6.24 0.93 4.74
C LEU A 354 -7.56 0.40 4.14
N LEU A 355 -7.95 0.92 2.99
CA LEU A 355 -9.18 0.54 2.28
C LEU A 355 -9.13 -0.89 1.74
N SER A 356 -8.01 -1.30 1.14
CA SER A 356 -7.80 -2.66 0.62
C SER A 356 -7.77 -3.67 1.76
N THR A 357 -7.09 -3.34 2.87
CA THR A 357 -7.11 -4.21 4.07
C THR A 357 -8.52 -4.39 4.62
N ASN A 358 -9.28 -3.30 4.81
CA ASN A 358 -10.64 -3.37 5.33
C ASN A 358 -11.60 -4.14 4.40
N SER A 359 -11.48 -3.93 3.09
CA SER A 359 -12.32 -4.64 2.12
C SER A 359 -12.02 -6.13 2.03
N PHE A 360 -10.75 -6.56 2.00
CA PHE A 360 -10.43 -7.99 2.05
C PHE A 360 -10.92 -8.65 3.33
N LEU A 361 -10.86 -7.93 4.46
CA LEU A 361 -11.40 -8.41 5.72
C LEU A 361 -12.94 -8.54 5.71
N LEU A 362 -13.64 -7.59 5.10
CA LEU A 362 -15.09 -7.65 4.93
C LEU A 362 -15.52 -8.81 4.05
N VAL A 363 -14.80 -9.03 2.94
CA VAL A 363 -15.04 -10.19 2.06
C VAL A 363 -14.80 -11.50 2.80
N ASP A 364 -13.80 -11.57 3.67
CA ASP A 364 -13.58 -12.72 4.54
C ASP A 364 -14.74 -12.95 5.52
N ALA A 365 -15.22 -11.89 6.19
CA ALA A 365 -16.33 -11.98 7.13
C ALA A 365 -17.61 -12.49 6.45
N ILE A 366 -17.89 -12.02 5.24
CA ILE A 366 -19.00 -12.52 4.42
C ILE A 366 -18.79 -14.00 4.09
N ASN A 367 -17.59 -14.37 3.60
CA ASN A 367 -17.28 -15.75 3.23
C ASN A 367 -17.38 -16.72 4.41
N ARG A 368 -16.98 -16.33 5.63
CA ARG A 368 -17.09 -17.19 6.82
C ARG A 368 -18.55 -17.45 7.22
N ARG A 369 -19.44 -16.47 7.01
CA ARG A 369 -20.85 -16.54 7.40
C ARG A 369 -21.71 -17.27 6.39
N PHE A 370 -21.55 -16.94 5.11
CA PHE A 370 -22.34 -17.49 4.02
C PHE A 370 -21.69 -18.75 3.41
N LYS A 371 -20.44 -19.06 3.76
CA LYS A 371 -19.59 -20.14 3.18
C LYS A 371 -19.34 -20.01 1.68
N THR A 372 -19.73 -18.88 1.11
CA THR A 372 -19.61 -18.55 -0.30
C THR A 372 -19.21 -17.09 -0.43
N ARG A 373 -18.56 -16.75 -1.55
CA ARG A 373 -18.07 -15.40 -1.88
C ARG A 373 -18.68 -14.84 -3.16
N LEU A 374 -19.58 -15.61 -3.78
CA LEU A 374 -20.23 -15.31 -5.03
C LEU A 374 -21.42 -14.41 -4.78
N ILE A 375 -21.47 -13.27 -5.47
CA ILE A 375 -22.53 -12.27 -5.29
C ILE A 375 -23.91 -12.84 -5.64
N THR A 376 -23.98 -13.80 -6.57
CA THR A 376 -25.23 -14.45 -6.99
C THR A 376 -25.89 -15.27 -5.88
N GLU A 377 -25.14 -15.69 -4.87
CA GLU A 377 -25.63 -16.54 -3.78
C GLU A 377 -25.85 -15.78 -2.47
N ILE A 378 -25.27 -14.58 -2.36
CA ILE A 378 -25.30 -13.75 -1.16
C ILE A 378 -26.31 -12.64 -1.40
N THR A 379 -27.41 -12.63 -0.65
CA THR A 379 -28.44 -11.59 -0.72
C THR A 379 -29.01 -11.33 0.67
N GLY A 380 -29.40 -10.08 0.93
CA GLY A 380 -30.09 -9.70 2.17
C GLY A 380 -29.21 -9.64 3.42
N ILE A 381 -27.95 -9.23 3.30
CA ILE A 381 -27.06 -9.04 4.47
C ILE A 381 -27.66 -8.04 5.47
N ASN A 382 -28.40 -7.01 5.02
CA ASN A 382 -29.04 -6.02 5.89
C ASN A 382 -29.93 -6.66 6.97
N PHE A 383 -30.75 -7.65 6.60
CA PHE A 383 -31.65 -8.32 7.55
C PHE A 383 -30.95 -9.39 8.38
N LEU A 384 -30.00 -10.12 7.79
CA LEU A 384 -29.34 -11.25 8.45
C LEU A 384 -28.23 -10.83 9.42
N CYS A 385 -27.44 -9.82 9.06
CA CYS A 385 -26.26 -9.36 9.80
C CYS A 385 -26.19 -7.82 9.74
N PRO A 386 -26.98 -7.10 10.56
CA PRO A 386 -27.09 -5.64 10.47
C PRO A 386 -25.77 -4.92 10.77
N LYS A 387 -24.93 -5.45 11.68
CA LYS A 387 -23.61 -4.83 11.93
C LYS A 387 -22.68 -5.01 10.74
N LEU A 388 -22.66 -6.20 10.13
CA LEU A 388 -21.88 -6.44 8.91
C LEU A 388 -22.32 -5.50 7.77
N PHE A 389 -23.63 -5.32 7.61
CA PHE A 389 -24.20 -4.39 6.65
C PHE A 389 -23.73 -2.95 6.88
N LEU A 390 -23.81 -2.44 8.12
CA LEU A 390 -23.38 -1.08 8.43
C LEU A 390 -21.89 -0.84 8.13
N VAL A 391 -21.01 -1.75 8.55
CA VAL A 391 -19.57 -1.62 8.32
C VAL A 391 -19.24 -1.69 6.82
N SER A 392 -19.87 -2.61 6.08
CA SER A 392 -19.65 -2.72 4.63
C SER A 392 -20.19 -1.52 3.86
N LEU A 393 -21.33 -0.95 4.27
CA LEU A 393 -21.88 0.27 3.71
C LEU A 393 -20.94 1.46 3.95
N ILE A 394 -20.42 1.62 5.17
CA ILE A 394 -19.44 2.68 5.46
C ILE A 394 -18.17 2.50 4.62
N ASN A 395 -17.65 1.28 4.51
CA ASN A 395 -16.48 1.02 3.65
C ASN A 395 -16.76 1.36 2.18
N CYS A 396 -17.97 1.07 1.70
CA CYS A 396 -18.41 1.48 0.36
C CYS A 396 -18.46 3.00 0.20
N LEU A 397 -18.92 3.74 1.20
CA LEU A 397 -18.89 5.21 1.19
C LEU A 397 -17.46 5.76 1.15
N VAL A 398 -16.52 5.15 1.89
CA VAL A 398 -15.11 5.57 1.83
C VAL A 398 -14.50 5.31 0.45
N PHE A 399 -14.85 4.20 -0.21
CA PHE A 399 -14.46 3.92 -1.61
C PHE A 399 -15.02 4.94 -2.61
N LEU A 400 -16.13 5.62 -2.32
CA LEU A 400 -16.68 6.69 -3.16
C LEU A 400 -15.94 8.03 -3.02
N GLY A 401 -15.00 8.14 -2.08
CA GLY A 401 -14.43 9.44 -1.71
C GLY A 401 -15.38 10.25 -0.86
N PHE A 402 -16.00 9.65 0.16
CA PHE A 402 -16.81 10.42 1.12
C PHE A 402 -15.97 11.55 1.78
N PRO A 403 -16.49 12.78 1.88
CA PRO A 403 -15.74 13.92 2.40
C PRO A 403 -15.25 13.67 3.84
N GLY A 404 -14.02 14.08 4.12
CA GLY A 404 -13.34 13.84 5.39
C GLY A 404 -12.56 12.53 5.46
N SER A 405 -12.67 11.64 4.47
CA SER A 405 -11.75 10.50 4.34
C SER A 405 -10.43 10.91 3.68
N ILE A 406 -9.34 10.21 4.02
CA ILE A 406 -8.04 10.41 3.34
C ILE A 406 -8.09 10.10 1.83
N PHE A 407 -9.00 9.20 1.42
CA PHE A 407 -9.20 8.84 0.01
C PHE A 407 -9.74 10.04 -0.79
N PHE A 408 -10.75 10.74 -0.25
CA PHE A 408 -11.29 11.97 -0.86
C PHE A 408 -10.21 13.04 -1.07
N ILE A 409 -9.29 13.19 -0.11
CA ILE A 409 -8.22 14.20 -0.17
C ILE A 409 -7.23 13.84 -1.27
N ALA A 410 -6.86 12.56 -1.37
CA ALA A 410 -6.01 12.06 -2.44
C ALA A 410 -6.62 12.31 -3.83
N GLU A 411 -7.92 12.01 -3.99
CA GLU A 411 -8.68 12.27 -5.21
C GLU A 411 -8.72 13.76 -5.57
N PHE A 412 -9.09 14.60 -4.61
CA PHE A 412 -9.22 16.04 -4.80
C PHE A 412 -7.88 16.68 -5.21
N LEU A 413 -6.80 16.35 -4.50
CA LEU A 413 -5.46 16.83 -4.82
C LEU A 413 -5.01 16.34 -6.20
N PHE A 414 -5.25 15.07 -6.53
CA PHE A 414 -4.87 14.56 -7.83
C PHE A 414 -5.59 15.30 -8.95
N PHE A 415 -6.93 15.36 -8.93
CA PHE A 415 -7.67 15.95 -10.03
C PHE A 415 -7.45 17.45 -10.16
N SER A 416 -7.25 18.17 -9.05
CA SER A 416 -6.90 19.60 -9.12
C SER A 416 -5.59 19.84 -9.88
N PHE A 417 -4.50 19.17 -9.50
CA PHE A 417 -3.22 19.36 -10.18
C PHE A 417 -3.14 18.67 -11.55
N PHE A 418 -3.84 17.55 -11.74
CA PHE A 418 -3.83 16.84 -13.01
C PHE A 418 -4.65 17.56 -14.08
N PHE A 419 -5.71 18.28 -13.69
CA PHE A 419 -6.50 19.10 -14.60
C PHE A 419 -5.67 20.27 -15.17
N ASP A 420 -4.80 20.88 -14.35
CA ASP A 420 -3.88 21.94 -14.79
C ASP A 420 -2.86 21.43 -15.84
N LEU A 421 -2.43 20.17 -15.74
CA LEU A 421 -1.50 19.55 -16.69
C LEU A 421 -2.18 19.04 -17.97
N PHE A 422 -3.28 18.29 -17.84
CA PHE A 422 -3.95 17.61 -18.94
C PHE A 422 -5.49 17.66 -18.80
N PRO A 423 -6.14 18.77 -19.17
CA PRO A 423 -7.57 18.98 -18.88
C PRO A 423 -8.47 17.94 -19.56
N LEU A 424 -8.21 17.61 -20.83
CA LEU A 424 -9.00 16.61 -21.57
C LEU A 424 -8.90 15.21 -20.97
N LEU A 425 -7.69 14.81 -20.58
CA LEU A 425 -7.45 13.49 -19.98
C LEU A 425 -8.06 13.42 -18.57
N ALA A 426 -7.96 14.52 -17.81
CA ALA A 426 -8.57 14.64 -16.50
C ALA A 426 -10.10 14.50 -16.58
N ILE A 427 -10.77 15.19 -17.51
CA ILE A 427 -12.22 15.07 -17.72
C ILE A 427 -12.61 13.63 -18.06
N PHE A 428 -11.85 12.97 -18.93
CA PHE A 428 -12.08 11.58 -19.28
C PHE A 428 -11.95 10.64 -18.06
N LEU A 429 -10.90 10.80 -17.27
CA LEU A 429 -10.69 10.02 -16.05
C LEU A 429 -11.77 10.28 -15.00
N ILE A 430 -12.21 11.53 -14.82
CA ILE A 430 -13.32 11.87 -13.91
C ILE A 430 -14.59 11.14 -14.34
N PHE A 431 -14.96 11.21 -15.63
CA PHE A 431 -16.14 10.53 -16.14
C PHE A 431 -16.05 9.02 -15.89
N LEU A 432 -14.89 8.43 -16.16
CA LEU A 432 -14.70 6.99 -16.04
C LEU A 432 -14.67 6.49 -14.58
N LEU A 433 -13.95 7.20 -13.70
CA LEU A 433 -13.75 6.82 -12.31
C LEU A 433 -14.90 7.22 -11.39
N TYR A 434 -15.74 8.21 -11.75
CA TYR A 434 -16.89 8.60 -10.92
C TYR A 434 -18.25 8.14 -11.45
N LEU A 435 -18.38 7.89 -12.75
CA LEU A 435 -19.61 7.29 -13.28
C LEU A 435 -19.45 5.78 -13.39
N PHE A 436 -18.59 5.29 -14.29
CA PHE A 436 -18.57 3.86 -14.59
C PHE A 436 -18.02 3.00 -13.47
N GLY A 437 -16.88 3.36 -12.89
CA GLY A 437 -16.24 2.60 -11.80
C GLY A 437 -17.20 2.34 -10.62
N PRO A 438 -17.78 3.38 -10.01
CA PRO A 438 -18.73 3.28 -8.91
C PRO A 438 -19.98 2.52 -9.30
N ILE A 439 -20.58 2.78 -10.47
CA ILE A 439 -21.77 2.04 -10.92
C ILE A 439 -21.47 0.53 -10.93
N PHE A 440 -20.33 0.10 -11.45
CA PHE A 440 -20.00 -1.33 -11.54
C PHE A 440 -19.61 -1.93 -10.19
N PHE A 441 -18.82 -1.22 -9.40
CA PHE A 441 -18.39 -1.68 -8.08
C PHE A 441 -19.55 -1.73 -7.08
N PHE A 442 -20.31 -0.65 -6.94
CA PHE A 442 -21.40 -0.55 -5.97
C PHE A 442 -22.63 -1.36 -6.35
N ARG A 443 -22.96 -1.51 -7.64
CA ARG A 443 -24.03 -2.43 -8.04
C ARG A 443 -23.81 -3.82 -7.45
N ASN A 444 -22.59 -4.31 -7.54
CA ASN A 444 -22.22 -5.64 -7.08
C ASN A 444 -22.26 -5.75 -5.54
N TRP A 445 -21.79 -4.75 -4.81
CA TRP A 445 -21.90 -4.69 -3.35
C TRP A 445 -23.36 -4.55 -2.89
N PHE A 446 -24.14 -3.66 -3.50
CA PHE A 446 -25.53 -3.45 -3.13
C PHE A 446 -26.43 -4.66 -3.45
N ASN A 447 -26.15 -5.39 -4.53
CA ASN A 447 -26.82 -6.67 -4.80
C ASN A 447 -26.59 -7.70 -3.69
N ALA A 448 -25.41 -7.70 -3.06
CA ALA A 448 -25.14 -8.57 -1.91
C ALA A 448 -25.78 -8.06 -0.61
N LEU A 449 -25.76 -6.73 -0.41
CA LEU A 449 -26.23 -6.09 0.82
C LEU A 449 -27.76 -6.08 0.94
N PHE A 450 -28.45 -5.75 -0.14
CA PHE A 450 -29.90 -5.66 -0.22
C PHE A 450 -30.51 -6.90 -0.87
N GLY A 451 -31.84 -6.94 -0.92
CA GLY A 451 -32.61 -8.07 -1.45
C GLY A 451 -33.17 -8.99 -0.38
N LEU A 452 -34.17 -9.78 -0.78
CA LEU A 452 -34.74 -10.84 0.04
C LEU A 452 -33.79 -12.05 -0.04
N SER A 453 -33.38 -12.57 1.12
CA SER A 453 -32.53 -13.76 1.15
C SER A 453 -33.32 -14.94 0.61
N ASN A 454 -32.91 -15.54 -0.51
CA ASN A 454 -33.49 -16.81 -0.97
C ASN A 454 -33.09 -18.00 -0.07
N ASN A 455 -32.12 -17.79 0.83
CA ASN A 455 -31.47 -18.83 1.63
C ASN A 455 -31.90 -18.85 3.11
N VAL A 456 -33.07 -18.30 3.47
CA VAL A 456 -33.64 -18.34 4.85
C VAL A 456 -33.73 -19.77 5.41
N ASN A 457 -33.69 -20.80 4.57
CA ASN A 457 -33.73 -22.20 4.98
C ASN A 457 -32.41 -22.75 5.54
N LYS A 458 -31.29 -22.02 5.46
CA LYS A 458 -30.02 -22.38 6.10
C LYS A 458 -29.85 -21.56 7.38
N THR A 459 -29.28 -22.18 8.41
CA THR A 459 -28.99 -21.58 9.73
C THR A 459 -28.65 -20.09 9.65
N ILE A 460 -29.36 -19.26 10.40
CA ILE A 460 -29.16 -17.81 10.44
C ILE A 460 -27.68 -17.53 10.73
N PRO A 461 -26.97 -16.80 9.86
CA PRO A 461 -25.57 -16.49 10.08
C PRO A 461 -25.44 -15.59 11.32
N ILE A 462 -24.44 -15.89 12.16
CA ILE A 462 -24.11 -15.07 13.32
C ILE A 462 -23.60 -13.71 12.81
N ASP A 463 -24.00 -12.61 13.44
CA ASP A 463 -23.53 -11.26 13.08
C ASP A 463 -22.08 -11.00 13.55
N LEU A 464 -21.54 -9.81 13.27
CA LEU A 464 -20.19 -9.40 13.68
C LEU A 464 -19.99 -9.51 15.19
N ASN A 465 -18.87 -10.11 15.57
CA ASN A 465 -18.43 -10.14 16.97
C ASN A 465 -17.85 -8.77 17.38
N SER A 466 -17.79 -8.47 18.68
CA SER A 466 -17.23 -7.21 19.18
C SER A 466 -15.78 -7.01 18.74
N LYS A 467 -14.98 -8.09 18.70
CA LYS A 467 -13.60 -8.08 18.20
C LYS A 467 -13.52 -7.64 16.73
N GLU A 468 -14.40 -8.16 15.89
CA GLU A 468 -14.46 -7.81 14.46
C GLU A 468 -14.88 -6.36 14.26
N LEU A 469 -15.89 -5.93 15.03
CA LEU A 469 -16.38 -4.56 14.97
C LEU A 469 -15.28 -3.55 15.33
N ILE A 470 -14.48 -3.83 16.36
CA ILE A 470 -13.35 -2.96 16.76
C ILE A 470 -12.28 -2.95 15.67
N LEU A 471 -11.97 -4.09 15.04
CA LEU A 471 -10.99 -4.14 13.96
C LEU A 471 -11.42 -3.31 12.74
N TYR A 472 -12.65 -3.50 12.25
CA TYR A 472 -13.14 -2.76 11.09
C TYR A 472 -13.39 -1.29 11.40
N GLY A 473 -14.04 -1.01 12.53
CA GLY A 473 -14.29 0.35 13.01
C GLY A 473 -13.01 1.11 13.29
N GLY A 474 -11.97 0.45 13.81
CA GLY A 474 -10.65 1.03 14.04
C GLY A 474 -9.97 1.46 12.74
N ILE A 475 -9.97 0.61 11.70
CA ILE A 475 -9.38 0.96 10.40
C ILE A 475 -10.15 2.13 9.76
N ILE A 476 -11.48 2.08 9.75
CA ILE A 476 -12.33 3.17 9.23
C ILE A 476 -12.07 4.47 10.01
N GLY A 477 -12.04 4.39 11.34
CA GLY A 477 -11.75 5.55 12.20
C GLY A 477 -10.38 6.16 11.92
N LEU A 478 -9.36 5.33 11.68
CA LEU A 478 -8.03 5.79 11.26
C LEU A 478 -8.07 6.49 9.90
N MET A 479 -8.85 6.01 8.93
CA MET A 479 -8.98 6.65 7.61
C MET A 479 -9.61 8.05 7.70
N PHE A 480 -10.62 8.22 8.55
CA PHE A 480 -11.21 9.55 8.81
C PHE A 480 -10.27 10.44 9.60
N TRP A 481 -9.62 9.92 10.64
CA TRP A 481 -8.67 10.69 11.44
C TRP A 481 -7.49 11.21 10.61
N LEU A 482 -6.93 10.38 9.73
CA LEU A 482 -5.91 10.79 8.77
C LEU A 482 -6.45 11.77 7.73
N GLY A 483 -7.72 11.65 7.35
CA GLY A 483 -8.38 12.61 6.49
C GLY A 483 -8.47 13.99 7.15
N PHE A 484 -8.88 14.08 8.41
CA PHE A 484 -8.91 15.37 9.12
C PHE A 484 -7.51 15.94 9.38
N THR A 485 -6.50 15.09 9.56
CA THR A 485 -5.12 15.51 9.86
C THR A 485 -4.22 15.58 8.61
N TRP A 486 -4.78 15.53 7.39
CA TRP A 486 -3.99 15.44 6.16
C TRP A 486 -3.02 16.59 5.94
N GLN A 487 -3.30 17.77 6.51
CA GLN A 487 -2.43 18.94 6.43
C GLN A 487 -1.02 18.66 6.99
N MET A 488 -0.89 17.64 7.84
CA MET A 488 0.40 17.18 8.37
C MET A 488 1.33 16.64 7.28
N PHE A 489 0.79 16.16 6.14
CA PHE A 489 1.57 15.66 5.01
C PHE A 489 2.06 16.76 4.07
N LEU A 490 1.62 18.01 4.22
CA LEU A 490 2.09 19.16 3.43
C LEU A 490 3.47 19.69 3.86
N ILE A 491 4.00 19.19 4.98
CA ILE A 491 5.27 19.61 5.62
C ILE A 491 6.38 18.68 5.16
#